data_AF-A0A942Q086-F1
#
_entry.id   AF-A0A942Q086-F1
#
_cell.length_a   1.000
_cell.length_b   1.000
_cell.length_c   1.000
_cell.angle_alpha   90.00
_cell.angle_beta   90.00
_cell.angle_gamma   90.00
#
_symmetry.space_group_name_H-M   'P 1'
#
loop_
_entity.id
_entity.type
_entity.pdbx_description
1 polymer ?
#
loop_
_entity_poly.entity_id
_entity_poly.type
_entity_poly.pdbx_seq_one_letter_code
_entity_poly.pdbx_strand_id
1 'polypeptide(L)'
;MTTMNISLPEALKDFVDQRVAVAGYGTSSEYIRELIRRDKERLQFRSLLLEGAESPVTGDADAKYFDALRAGIQQGKPSANA
;
A
#
# COMPACT_ATOMS: atom_id res chain seq x y z
N MET A 1 18.90 -10.53 10.57
CA MET A 1 18.50 -10.59 9.15
C MET A 1 18.44 -12.05 8.75
N THR A 2 17.42 -12.44 7.99
CA THR A 2 17.36 -13.75 7.34
C THR A 2 17.86 -13.60 5.92
N THR A 3 18.72 -14.53 5.46
CA THR A 3 19.24 -14.53 4.09
C THR A 3 18.29 -15.28 3.16
N MET A 4 18.18 -14.81 1.93
CA MET A 4 17.41 -15.45 0.87
C MET A 4 18.25 -15.48 -0.40
N ASN A 5 18.48 -16.67 -0.95
CA ASN A 5 19.24 -16.86 -2.18
C ASN A 5 18.27 -16.96 -3.36
N ILE A 6 18.55 -16.23 -4.44
CA ILE A 6 17.75 -16.22 -5.66
C ILE A 6 18.67 -16.44 -6.85
N SER A 7 18.36 -17.41 -7.69
CA SER A 7 19.01 -17.61 -8.99
C SER A 7 18.26 -16.85 -10.06
N LEU A 8 18.96 -16.04 -10.84
CA LEU A 8 18.40 -15.25 -11.94
C LEU A 8 19.09 -15.62 -13.25
N PRO A 9 18.36 -15.70 -14.38
CA PRO A 9 18.97 -15.66 -15.71
C PRO A 9 19.81 -14.40 -15.88
N GLU A 10 20.84 -14.48 -16.72
CA GLU A 10 21.80 -13.39 -16.97
C GLU A 10 21.09 -12.08 -17.33
N ALA A 11 20.11 -12.12 -18.23
CA ALA A 11 19.35 -10.94 -18.64
C ALA A 11 18.62 -10.24 -17.47
N LEU A 12 18.12 -10.99 -16.49
CA LEU A 12 17.47 -10.40 -15.31
C LEU A 12 18.50 -9.83 -14.32
N LYS A 13 19.66 -10.47 -14.19
CA LYS A 13 20.76 -9.94 -13.40
C LYS A 13 21.23 -8.59 -13.97
N ASP A 14 21.47 -8.52 -15.27
CA ASP A 14 21.93 -7.28 -15.94
C ASP A 14 20.92 -6.15 -15.78
N PHE A 15 19.62 -6.46 -15.91
CA PHE A 15 18.56 -5.50 -15.64
C PHE A 15 18.64 -4.99 -14.19
N VAL A 16 18.78 -5.87 -13.19
CA VAL A 16 18.91 -5.46 -11.79
C VAL A 16 20.13 -4.56 -11.59
N ASP A 17 21.28 -4.92 -12.15
CA ASP A 17 22.52 -4.16 -11.99
C ASP A 17 22.41 -2.75 -12.61
N GLN A 18 21.77 -2.62 -13.77
CA GLN A 18 21.46 -1.31 -14.36
C GLN A 18 20.55 -0.47 -13.46
N ARG A 19 19.52 -1.09 -12.85
CA ARG A 19 18.60 -0.39 -11.94
C ARG A 19 19.32 0.06 -10.68
N VAL A 20 20.22 -0.75 -10.14
CA VAL A 20 21.06 -0.37 -8.99
C VAL A 20 21.91 0.85 -9.32
N ALA A 21 22.59 0.84 -10.48
CA ALA A 21 23.45 1.94 -10.92
C ALA A 21 22.69 3.26 -11.17
N VAL A 22 21.49 3.20 -11.76
CA VAL A 22 20.72 4.40 -12.14
C VAL A 22 19.90 4.96 -10.97
N ALA A 23 19.33 4.09 -10.14
CA ALA A 23 18.40 4.51 -9.09
C ALA A 23 19.07 4.71 -7.71
N GLY A 24 20.40 4.65 -7.65
CA GLY A 24 21.18 4.97 -6.45
C GLY A 24 21.09 3.93 -5.34
N TYR A 25 20.72 2.68 -5.65
CA TYR A 25 20.76 1.60 -4.67
C TYR A 25 22.20 1.18 -4.41
N GLY A 26 22.53 0.82 -3.17
CA GLY A 26 23.88 0.35 -2.80
C GLY A 26 24.15 -1.10 -3.16
N THR A 27 23.09 -1.92 -3.29
CA THR A 27 23.21 -3.36 -3.65
C THR A 27 21.98 -3.86 -4.40
N SER A 28 22.14 -4.96 -5.16
CA SER A 28 21.03 -5.68 -5.79
C SER A 28 20.00 -6.16 -4.75
N SER A 29 20.44 -6.62 -3.57
CA SER A 29 19.54 -7.01 -2.48
C SER A 29 18.70 -5.85 -1.95
N GLU A 30 19.21 -4.62 -2.00
CA GLU A 30 18.45 -3.42 -1.62
C GLU A 30 17.35 -3.12 -2.62
N TYR A 31 17.68 -3.15 -3.92
CA TYR A 31 16.69 -3.00 -4.98
C TYR A 31 15.57 -4.03 -4.87
N ILE A 32 15.92 -5.31 -4.67
CA ILE A 32 14.93 -6.38 -4.53
C ILE A 32 14.06 -6.20 -3.28
N ARG A 33 14.65 -5.81 -2.13
CA ARG A 33 13.88 -5.52 -0.92
C ARG A 33 12.86 -4.41 -1.12
N GLU A 34 13.25 -3.36 -1.84
CA GLU A 34 12.37 -2.25 -2.16
C GLU A 34 11.24 -2.66 -3.13
N LEU A 35 11.55 -3.48 -4.14
CA LEU A 35 10.53 -4.05 -5.03
C LEU A 35 9.50 -4.88 -4.26
N ILE A 36 9.95 -5.72 -3.33
CA ILE A 36 9.06 -6.54 -2.49
C ILE A 36 8.18 -5.66 -1.60
N ARG A 37 8.72 -4.57 -1.03
CA ARG A 37 7.93 -3.63 -0.21
C ARG A 37 6.84 -2.97 -1.05
N ARG A 38 7.17 -2.47 -2.24
CA ARG A 38 6.20 -1.86 -3.17
C ARG A 38 5.13 -2.85 -3.62
N ASP A 39 5.50 -4.10 -3.89
CA ASP A 39 4.53 -5.14 -4.25
C ASP A 39 3.57 -5.42 -3.09
N LYS A 40 4.09 -5.55 -1.86
CA LYS A 40 3.28 -5.70 -0.66
C LYS A 40 2.31 -4.53 -0.48
N GLU A 41 2.77 -3.29 -0.63
CA GLU A 41 1.93 -2.09 -0.52
C GLU A 41 0.82 -2.09 -1.57
N ARG A 42 1.11 -2.47 -2.82
CA ARG A 42 0.10 -2.60 -3.89
C ARG A 42 -0.94 -3.65 -3.57
N LEU A 43 -0.52 -4.81 -3.06
CA LEU A 43 -1.44 -5.88 -2.67
C LEU A 43 -2.34 -5.45 -1.49
N GLN A 44 -1.77 -4.77 -0.49
CA GLN A 44 -2.53 -4.22 0.62
C GLN A 44 -3.54 -3.17 0.16
N PHE A 45 -3.11 -2.24 -0.69
CA PHE A 45 -3.98 -1.21 -1.24
C PHE A 45 -5.13 -1.81 -2.05
N ARG A 46 -4.84 -2.80 -2.91
CA ARG A 46 -5.86 -3.54 -3.66
C ARG A 46 -6.87 -4.22 -2.74
N SER A 47 -6.40 -4.82 -1.64
CA SER A 47 -7.28 -5.45 -0.65
C SER A 47 -8.25 -4.44 -0.04
N LEU A 48 -7.76 -3.26 0.36
CA LEU A 48 -8.61 -2.21 0.94
C LEU A 48 -9.64 -1.66 -0.05
N LEU A 49 -9.26 -1.55 -1.34
CA LEU A 49 -10.22 -1.14 -2.37
C LEU A 49 -11.33 -2.16 -2.57
N LEU A 50 -11.00 -3.45 -2.54
CA LEU A 50 -12.01 -4.52 -2.64
C LEU A 50 -12.91 -4.54 -1.41
N GLU A 51 -12.35 -4.44 -0.21
CA GLU A 51 -13.13 -4.33 1.03
C GLU A 51 -14.08 -3.13 0.99
N GLY A 52 -13.61 -1.97 0.55
CA GLY A 52 -14.44 -0.78 0.38
C GLY A 52 -15.54 -0.97 -0.68
N ALA A 53 -15.24 -1.65 -1.79
CA ALA A 53 -16.20 -1.91 -2.86
C ALA A 53 -17.27 -2.95 -2.47
N GLU A 54 -16.92 -3.90 -1.60
CA GLU A 54 -17.84 -4.89 -1.05
C GLU A 54 -18.64 -4.35 0.15
N SER A 55 -18.27 -3.17 0.67
CA SER A 55 -18.96 -2.57 1.81
C SER A 55 -20.36 -2.02 1.42
N PRO A 56 -21.34 -2.05 2.34
CA PRO A 56 -22.65 -1.46 2.09
C PRO A 56 -22.56 0.03 1.77
N VAL A 57 -23.32 0.50 0.79
CA VAL A 57 -23.42 1.93 0.50
C VAL A 57 -24.28 2.60 1.58
N THR A 58 -23.69 3.49 2.38
CA THR A 58 -24.32 4.13 3.55
C THR A 58 -24.83 5.55 3.29
N GLY A 59 -25.28 5.81 2.06
CA GLY A 59 -25.81 7.10 1.61
C GLY A 59 -24.74 8.03 1.04
N ASP A 60 -25.14 9.25 0.67
CA ASP A 60 -24.25 10.22 0.03
C ASP A 60 -23.31 10.87 1.05
N ALA A 61 -22.02 10.98 0.70
CA ALA A 61 -21.03 11.73 1.46
C ALA A 61 -21.19 13.25 1.23
N ASP A 62 -22.33 13.81 1.64
CA ASP A 62 -22.71 15.20 1.46
C ASP A 62 -22.34 16.11 2.65
N ALA A 63 -22.69 17.40 2.57
CA ALA A 63 -22.39 18.34 3.65
C ALA A 63 -23.03 17.94 5.00
N LYS A 64 -24.25 17.37 4.98
CA LYS A 64 -24.96 16.96 6.20
C LYS A 64 -24.26 15.77 6.85
N TYR A 65 -23.78 14.81 6.05
CA TYR A 65 -22.97 13.69 6.52
C TYR A 65 -21.73 14.19 7.28
N PHE A 66 -20.96 15.12 6.70
CA PHE A 66 -19.75 15.64 7.34
C PHE A 66 -20.03 16.53 8.56
N ASP A 67 -21.15 17.27 8.57
CA ASP A 67 -21.58 18.05 9.73
C ASP A 67 -21.95 17.15 10.91
N ALA A 68 -22.70 16.07 10.66
CA ALA A 68 -23.03 15.06 11.67
C ALA A 68 -21.77 14.35 12.20
N LEU A 69 -20.83 13.98 11.31
CA LEU A 69 -19.58 13.35 11.69
C LEU A 69 -18.74 14.23 12.63
N ARG A 70 -18.60 15.53 12.30
CA ARG A 70 -17.88 16.49 13.14
C ARG A 70 -18.54 16.71 14.49
N ALA A 71 -19.88 16.80 14.53
CA ALA A 71 -20.62 16.92 15.77
C ALA A 71 -20.44 15.68 16.68
N GLY A 72 -20.38 14.48 16.10
CA GLY A 72 -20.13 13.23 16.82
C GLY A 72 -18.76 13.21 17.51
N ILE A 73 -17.71 13.63 16.80
CA ILE A 73 -16.33 13.72 17.33
C ILE A 73 -16.27 14.70 18.52
N GLN A 74 -16.94 15.86 18.43
CA GLN A 74 -16.97 16.86 19.50
C GLN A 74 -17.73 16.39 20.75
N GLN A 75 -18.69 15.47 20.59
CA GLN A 75 -19.48 14.92 21.69
C GLN A 75 -18.87 13.66 22.31
N GLY A 76 -17.69 13.21 21.84
CA GLY A 76 -17.03 11.98 22.32
C GLY A 76 -17.83 10.71 22.02
N LYS A 77 -18.83 10.77 21.13
CA LYS A 77 -19.56 9.59 20.67
C LYS A 77 -18.83 9.02 19.44
N PRO A 78 -18.40 7.75 19.46
CA PRO A 78 -17.88 7.13 18.26
C PRO A 78 -19.00 7.14 17.21
N SER A 79 -18.67 7.56 15.98
CA SER A 79 -19.60 7.55 14.85
C SER A 79 -20.16 6.14 14.71
N ALA A 80 -21.47 5.99 14.95
CA ALA A 80 -22.15 4.72 14.82
C ALA A 80 -22.31 4.40 13.33
N ASN A 81 -21.59 3.36 12.92
CA ASN A 81 -21.68 2.61 11.67
C ASN A 81 -21.34 3.36 10.37
N ALA A 82 -20.18 2.97 9.82
CA ALA A 82 -20.10 2.58 8.41
C ALA A 82 -20.41 1.08 8.34
#